data_AF-A0A1J4NUG7-F1
#
_entry.id   AF-A0A1J4NUG7-F1
#
_cell.length_a   1.000
_cell.length_b   1.000
_cell.length_c   1.000
_cell.angle_alpha   90.00
_cell.angle_beta   90.00
_cell.angle_gamma   90.00
#
_symmetry.space_group_name_H-M   'P 1'
#
loop_
_entity.id
_entity.type
_entity.pdbx_description
1 polymer ?
#
loop_
_entity_poly.entity_id
_entity_poly.type
_entity_poly.pdbx_seq_one_letter_code
_entity_poly.pdbx_strand_id
1 'polypeptide(L)'
;MRSRIGADGEEFYDLRSTALAGLVGLSVGDDEAVAGALDFTRRLMADQPDLPRNFFLVRDSKGHLVTSFDDAEARLFTVGFAEHQRDPLYYALGLGMTFLAAAHERDGAPESLSGALAYAEQCMARTDAILRHHYTGKIGWGMAKLYRLTRRPEHRAVAEQAAEHLLRTQLSSGAWWIPTLYSAPEEQPRAVTLDRTAEHALWLRLFSDTMRAGD
;
A
#
# COMPACT_ATOMS: atom_id res chain seq x y z
N MET A 1 -4.52 16.44 2.80
CA MET A 1 -3.71 15.86 3.90
C MET A 1 -2.25 16.22 3.65
N ARG A 2 -1.59 16.94 4.57
CA ARG A 2 -0.21 17.43 4.40
C ARG A 2 0.77 16.40 4.95
N SER A 3 1.65 15.84 4.12
CA SER A 3 2.77 15.03 4.58
C SER A 3 4.02 15.89 4.55
N ARG A 4 4.49 16.35 5.72
CA ARG A 4 5.73 17.14 5.81
C ARG A 4 6.91 16.19 5.63
N ILE A 5 7.37 16.08 4.39
CA ILE A 5 8.66 15.53 4.02
C ILE A 5 9.39 16.74 3.39
N GLY A 6 10.70 16.94 3.59
CA GLY A 6 11.45 18.05 2.98
C GLY A 6 11.81 19.24 3.88
N ALA A 7 12.75 20.06 3.40
CA ALA A 7 13.25 21.26 4.07
C ALA A 7 12.17 22.35 4.23
N ASP A 8 12.39 23.29 5.15
CA ASP A 8 11.43 24.33 5.50
C ASP A 8 10.93 25.11 4.27
N GLY A 9 9.65 24.90 3.90
CA GLY A 9 8.94 25.64 2.86
C GLY A 9 8.49 24.82 1.65
N GLU A 10 9.00 23.61 1.45
CA GLU A 10 8.52 22.71 0.40
C GLU A 10 7.37 21.84 0.92
N GLU A 11 6.28 21.78 0.15
CA GLU A 11 5.11 20.97 0.48
C GLU A 11 5.09 19.72 -0.41
N PHE A 12 5.21 18.55 0.22
CA PHE A 12 5.12 17.26 -0.44
C PHE A 12 3.82 16.51 -0.11
N TYR A 13 3.39 15.72 -1.08
CA TYR A 13 2.23 14.83 -1.00
C TYR A 13 2.68 13.44 -1.38
N ASP A 14 2.37 12.45 -0.55
CA ASP A 14 2.81 11.08 -0.75
C ASP A 14 1.63 10.13 -1.01
N LEU A 15 1.90 9.03 -1.72
CA LEU A 15 0.90 8.02 -2.05
C LEU A 15 0.22 7.40 -0.83
N ARG A 16 0.94 7.17 0.27
CA ARG A 16 0.41 6.44 1.43
C ARG A 16 -0.70 7.25 2.09
N SER A 17 -0.39 8.49 2.45
CA SER A 17 -1.33 9.40 3.09
C SER A 17 -2.49 9.74 2.16
N THR A 18 -2.20 9.99 0.88
CA THR A 18 -3.22 10.40 -0.10
C THR A 18 -4.21 9.28 -0.42
N ALA A 19 -3.73 8.06 -0.68
CA ALA A 19 -4.61 6.93 -0.95
C ALA A 19 -5.43 6.54 0.29
N LEU A 20 -4.85 6.62 1.49
CA LEU A 20 -5.59 6.36 2.73
C LEU A 20 -6.66 7.43 2.99
N ALA A 21 -6.35 8.71 2.78
CA ALA A 21 -7.35 9.78 2.83
C ALA A 21 -8.48 9.56 1.81
N GLY A 22 -8.15 9.07 0.61
CA GLY A 22 -9.14 8.69 -0.39
C GLY A 22 -10.06 7.55 0.10
N LEU A 23 -9.51 6.50 0.71
CA LEU A 23 -10.29 5.40 1.30
C LEU A 23 -11.21 5.88 2.44
N VAL A 24 -10.72 6.79 3.29
CA VAL A 24 -11.55 7.42 4.33
C VAL A 24 -12.65 8.26 3.68
N GLY A 25 -12.33 9.06 2.66
CA GLY A 25 -13.28 9.87 1.92
C GLY A 25 -14.40 9.04 1.30
N LEU A 26 -14.07 7.88 0.69
CA LEU A 26 -15.08 6.92 0.22
C LEU A 26 -16.00 6.44 1.34
N SER A 27 -15.46 6.24 2.54
CA SER A 27 -16.22 5.71 3.69
C SER A 27 -17.16 6.75 4.32
N VAL A 28 -16.78 8.03 4.31
CA VAL A 28 -17.55 9.12 4.92
C VAL A 28 -18.34 9.96 3.90
N GLY A 29 -18.21 9.67 2.61
CA GLY A 29 -18.88 10.43 1.54
C GLY A 29 -18.24 11.79 1.25
N ASP A 30 -16.95 11.95 1.50
CA ASP A 30 -16.20 13.16 1.17
C ASP A 30 -15.70 13.10 -0.29
N ASP A 31 -16.55 13.58 -1.20
CA ASP A 31 -16.28 13.50 -2.64
C ASP A 31 -15.11 14.39 -3.09
N GLU A 32 -14.82 15.48 -2.37
CA GLU A 32 -13.67 16.35 -2.66
C GLU A 32 -12.36 15.61 -2.34
N ALA A 33 -12.27 14.98 -1.17
CA ALA A 33 -11.12 14.18 -0.79
C ALA A 33 -10.91 12.99 -1.75
N VAL A 34 -11.99 12.33 -2.17
CA VAL A 34 -11.95 11.23 -3.14
C VAL A 34 -11.45 11.72 -4.49
N ALA A 35 -11.97 12.84 -5.01
CA ALA A 35 -11.55 13.39 -6.29
C ALA A 35 -10.07 13.78 -6.30
N GLY A 36 -9.59 14.45 -5.25
CA GLY A 36 -8.18 14.82 -5.10
C GLY A 36 -7.26 13.60 -5.01
N ALA A 37 -7.66 12.58 -4.23
CA ALA A 37 -6.89 11.35 -4.13
C ALA A 37 -6.88 10.57 -5.46
N LEU A 38 -8.00 10.52 -6.19
CA LEU A 38 -8.08 9.88 -7.51
C LEU A 38 -7.13 10.55 -8.51
N ASP A 39 -7.15 11.88 -8.59
CA ASP A 39 -6.24 12.63 -9.45
C ASP A 39 -4.77 12.34 -9.09
N PHE A 40 -4.40 12.49 -7.81
CA PHE A 40 -3.03 12.24 -7.36
C PHE A 40 -2.56 10.82 -7.66
N THR A 41 -3.32 9.79 -7.25
CA THR A 41 -2.90 8.39 -7.33
C THR A 41 -2.77 7.91 -8.78
N ARG A 42 -3.65 8.37 -9.68
CA ARG A 42 -3.58 8.05 -11.11
C ARG A 42 -2.43 8.78 -11.80
N ARG A 43 -2.28 10.09 -11.56
CA ARG A 43 -1.16 10.84 -12.14
C ARG A 43 0.18 10.32 -11.66
N LEU A 44 0.30 9.94 -10.38
CA LEU A 44 1.54 9.37 -9.85
C LEU A 44 1.95 8.11 -10.63
N MET A 45 1.00 7.25 -10.99
CA MET A 45 1.27 6.09 -11.85
C MET A 45 1.65 6.50 -13.28
N ALA A 46 0.90 7.43 -13.87
CA ALA A 46 1.10 7.86 -15.26
C ALA A 46 2.45 8.58 -15.49
N ASP A 47 2.90 9.37 -14.52
CA ASP A 47 4.12 10.17 -14.62
C ASP A 47 5.37 9.39 -14.17
N GLN A 48 5.23 8.10 -13.81
CA GLN A 48 6.42 7.29 -13.53
C GLN A 48 7.32 7.28 -14.76
N PRO A 49 8.62 7.58 -14.61
CA PRO A 49 9.55 7.44 -15.71
C PRO A 49 9.66 5.97 -16.10
N ASP A 50 10.00 5.68 -17.36
CA ASP A 50 10.29 4.32 -17.85
C ASP A 50 11.63 3.83 -17.28
N LEU A 51 11.64 3.61 -15.96
CA LEU A 51 12.80 3.18 -15.18
C LEU A 51 12.43 1.88 -14.46
N PRO A 52 12.99 0.74 -14.88
CA PRO A 52 12.59 -0.57 -14.36
C PRO A 52 13.01 -0.82 -12.89
N ARG A 53 13.55 0.16 -12.17
CA ARG A 53 14.19 -0.06 -10.85
C ARG A 53 13.45 0.53 -9.65
N ASN A 54 12.78 1.67 -9.82
CA ASN A 54 12.25 2.48 -8.72
C ASN A 54 10.86 2.99 -9.06
N PHE A 55 9.95 2.97 -8.08
CA PHE A 55 8.65 3.63 -8.17
C PHE A 55 8.64 4.85 -7.25
N PHE A 56 8.45 6.04 -7.79
CA PHE A 56 8.41 7.29 -7.02
C PHE A 56 7.05 7.50 -6.36
N LEU A 57 7.06 7.88 -5.09
CA LEU A 57 5.86 7.94 -4.23
C LEU A 57 5.32 9.34 -4.00
N VAL A 58 6.07 10.37 -4.37
CA VAL A 58 5.88 11.74 -3.86
C VAL A 58 5.74 12.75 -5.00
N ARG A 59 4.85 13.72 -4.81
CA ARG A 59 4.78 14.95 -5.63
C ARG A 59 4.97 16.20 -4.78
N ASP A 60 5.47 17.25 -5.42
CA ASP A 60 5.48 18.60 -4.87
C ASP A 60 4.09 19.26 -4.93
N SER A 61 3.96 20.43 -4.31
CA SER A 61 2.72 21.22 -4.30
C SER A 61 2.32 21.81 -5.66
N LYS A 62 3.24 21.79 -6.63
CA LYS A 62 2.95 22.12 -8.04
C LYS A 62 2.48 20.88 -8.82
N GLY A 63 2.49 19.72 -8.18
CA GLY A 63 2.11 18.45 -8.76
C GLY A 63 3.22 17.77 -9.56
N HIS A 64 4.48 18.19 -9.48
CA HIS A 64 5.57 17.48 -10.16
C HIS A 64 6.00 16.24 -9.37
N LEU A 65 6.36 15.17 -10.09
CA LEU A 65 6.97 13.99 -9.48
C LEU A 65 8.32 14.36 -8.86
N VAL A 66 8.52 14.01 -7.60
CA VAL A 66 9.80 14.26 -6.91
C VAL A 66 10.75 13.10 -7.16
N THR A 67 11.78 13.34 -7.96
CA THR A 67 12.79 12.34 -8.34
C THR A 67 14.19 12.60 -7.77
N SER A 68 14.36 13.75 -7.11
CA SER A 68 15.59 14.14 -6.42
C SER A 68 15.28 14.33 -4.94
N PHE A 69 16.02 13.64 -4.08
CA PHE A 69 15.86 13.64 -2.63
C PHE A 69 17.15 13.14 -1.99
N ASP A 70 17.31 13.38 -0.69
CA ASP A 70 18.46 12.86 0.05
C ASP A 70 18.40 11.33 0.16
N ASP A 71 19.54 10.67 -0.01
CA ASP A 71 19.63 9.20 0.09
C ASP A 71 19.14 8.68 1.45
N ALA A 72 19.33 9.46 2.51
CA ALA A 72 18.83 9.15 3.86
C ALA A 72 17.30 9.08 3.93
N GLU A 73 16.60 9.77 3.03
CA GLU A 73 15.14 9.82 2.95
C GLU A 73 14.57 8.94 1.82
N ALA A 74 15.43 8.28 1.02
CA ALA A 74 15.01 7.53 -0.17
C ALA A 74 13.84 6.57 0.09
N ARG A 75 13.80 5.95 1.27
CA ARG A 75 12.71 5.07 1.73
C ARG A 75 11.32 5.73 1.70
N LEU A 76 11.24 7.03 1.93
CA LEU A 76 9.99 7.80 1.95
C LEU A 76 9.56 8.26 0.55
N PHE A 77 10.51 8.40 -0.38
CA PHE A 77 10.27 8.95 -1.72
C PHE A 77 10.16 7.88 -2.80
N THR A 78 10.75 6.70 -2.62
CA THR A 78 10.73 5.66 -3.64
C THR A 78 10.60 4.25 -3.07
N VAL A 79 10.07 3.35 -3.90
CA VAL A 79 10.02 1.91 -3.70
C VAL A 79 10.87 1.23 -4.78
N GLY A 80 12.04 0.79 -4.37
CA GLY A 80 12.93 -0.05 -5.17
C GLY A 80 12.67 -1.56 -4.99
N PHE A 81 13.43 -2.37 -5.70
CA PHE A 81 13.60 -3.79 -5.35
C PHE A 81 14.36 -3.90 -4.03
N ALA A 82 14.08 -4.93 -3.23
CA ALA A 82 14.69 -5.10 -1.91
C ALA A 82 16.23 -5.25 -1.97
N GLU A 83 16.76 -5.67 -3.12
CA GLU A 83 18.20 -5.72 -3.41
C GLU A 83 18.83 -4.32 -3.60
N HIS A 84 18.01 -3.30 -3.86
CA HIS A 84 18.43 -1.94 -4.16
C HIS A 84 17.99 -0.92 -3.10
N GLN A 85 17.14 -1.34 -2.15
CA GLN A 85 16.66 -0.50 -1.06
C GLN A 85 16.46 -1.33 0.19
N ARG A 86 17.06 -0.90 1.30
CA ARG A 86 16.86 -1.54 2.61
C ARG A 86 15.45 -1.19 3.13
N ASP A 87 14.64 -2.21 3.43
CA ASP A 87 13.30 -2.09 4.05
C ASP A 87 12.30 -1.18 3.26
N PRO A 88 12.09 -1.43 1.95
CA PRO A 88 11.26 -0.60 1.07
C PRO A 88 9.79 -0.55 1.52
N LEU A 89 9.14 0.60 1.37
CA LEU A 89 7.74 0.80 1.81
C LEU A 89 6.72 0.29 0.78
N TYR A 90 6.80 -1.00 0.46
CA TYR A 90 5.95 -1.64 -0.54
C TYR A 90 4.45 -1.45 -0.33
N TYR A 91 4.02 -1.29 0.92
CA TYR A 91 2.61 -1.09 1.23
C TYR A 91 2.02 0.19 0.62
N ALA A 92 2.85 1.16 0.24
CA ALA A 92 2.40 2.36 -0.45
C ALA A 92 1.71 1.99 -1.78
N LEU A 93 2.29 1.06 -2.54
CA LEU A 93 1.71 0.52 -3.77
C LEU A 93 0.39 -0.21 -3.47
N GLY A 94 0.38 -1.01 -2.39
CA GLY A 94 -0.83 -1.69 -1.91
C GLY A 94 -1.97 -0.74 -1.58
N LEU A 95 -1.69 0.41 -0.94
CA LEU A 95 -2.68 1.44 -0.66
C LEU A 95 -3.21 2.10 -1.94
N GLY A 96 -2.34 2.46 -2.88
CA GLY A 96 -2.74 3.01 -4.18
C GLY A 96 -3.66 2.07 -4.95
N MET A 97 -3.26 0.80 -5.06
CA MET A 97 -4.07 -0.28 -5.65
C MET A 97 -5.44 -0.39 -4.97
N THR A 98 -5.45 -0.50 -3.64
CA THR A 98 -6.68 -0.73 -2.87
C THR A 98 -7.64 0.45 -3.01
N PHE A 99 -7.14 1.68 -2.93
CA PHE A 99 -7.95 2.88 -3.07
C PHE A 99 -8.62 2.93 -4.46
N LEU A 100 -7.86 2.73 -5.53
CA LEU A 100 -8.41 2.75 -6.88
C LEU A 100 -9.41 1.61 -7.13
N ALA A 101 -9.15 0.41 -6.61
CA ALA A 101 -10.11 -0.69 -6.67
C ALA A 101 -11.40 -0.35 -5.90
N ALA A 102 -11.31 0.25 -4.71
CA ALA A 102 -12.47 0.67 -3.93
C ALA A 102 -13.25 1.82 -4.58
N ALA A 103 -12.56 2.75 -5.26
CA ALA A 103 -13.23 3.80 -6.04
C ALA A 103 -14.03 3.20 -7.19
N HIS A 104 -13.43 2.28 -7.97
CA HIS A 104 -14.14 1.56 -9.03
C HIS A 104 -15.36 0.79 -8.51
N GLU A 105 -15.28 0.18 -7.33
CA GLU A 105 -16.43 -0.50 -6.70
C GLU A 105 -17.59 0.47 -6.39
N ARG A 106 -17.30 1.75 -6.15
CA ARG A 106 -18.31 2.78 -5.84
C ARG A 106 -18.98 3.34 -7.09
N ASP A 107 -18.21 3.65 -8.13
CA ASP A 107 -18.69 4.43 -9.28
C ASP A 107 -18.62 3.70 -10.64
N GLY A 108 -17.97 2.55 -10.70
CA GLY A 108 -17.77 1.77 -11.92
C GLY A 108 -16.79 2.39 -12.92
N ALA A 109 -16.01 3.42 -12.55
CA ALA A 109 -15.12 4.12 -13.46
C ALA A 109 -13.98 3.20 -13.96
N PRO A 110 -13.86 2.93 -15.28
CA PRO A 110 -12.87 1.98 -15.81
C PRO A 110 -11.42 2.45 -15.60
N GLU A 111 -11.18 3.76 -15.53
CA GLU A 111 -9.86 4.34 -15.28
C GLU A 111 -9.34 3.98 -13.88
N SER A 112 -10.24 3.90 -12.90
CA SER A 112 -9.91 3.47 -11.53
C SER A 112 -9.47 2.00 -11.52
N LEU A 113 -10.19 1.11 -12.22
CA LEU A 113 -9.77 -0.30 -12.32
C LEU A 113 -8.45 -0.46 -13.09
N SER A 114 -8.27 0.26 -14.19
CA SER A 114 -7.03 0.24 -14.97
C SER A 114 -5.83 0.69 -14.13
N GLY A 115 -5.96 1.78 -13.37
CA GLY A 115 -4.91 2.23 -12.47
C GLY A 115 -4.64 1.24 -11.34
N ALA A 116 -5.68 0.63 -10.76
CA ALA A 116 -5.50 -0.39 -9.73
C ALA A 116 -4.70 -1.60 -10.24
N LEU A 117 -4.97 -2.05 -11.48
CA LEU A 117 -4.22 -3.11 -12.15
C LEU A 117 -2.76 -2.72 -12.39
N ALA A 118 -2.48 -1.48 -12.80
CA ALA A 118 -1.11 -1.00 -12.97
C ALA A 118 -0.32 -1.04 -11.65
N TYR A 119 -0.93 -0.70 -10.51
CA TYR A 119 -0.28 -0.86 -9.20
C TYR A 119 -0.08 -2.32 -8.83
N ALA A 120 -1.00 -3.21 -9.21
CA ALA A 120 -0.86 -4.65 -8.98
C ALA A 120 0.33 -5.22 -9.76
N GLU A 121 0.52 -4.81 -11.01
CA GLU A 121 1.69 -5.17 -11.81
C GLU A 121 2.99 -4.72 -11.14
N GLN A 122 3.03 -3.50 -10.58
CA GLN A 122 4.19 -3.04 -9.81
C GLN A 122 4.46 -3.89 -8.57
N CYS A 123 3.41 -4.33 -7.86
CA CYS A 123 3.56 -5.24 -6.72
C CYS A 123 4.07 -6.61 -7.17
N MET A 124 3.48 -7.17 -8.24
CA MET A 124 3.80 -8.50 -8.74
C MET A 124 5.20 -8.60 -9.37
N ALA A 125 5.70 -7.52 -9.96
CA ALA A 125 7.09 -7.47 -10.42
C ALA A 125 8.12 -7.67 -9.29
N ARG A 126 7.72 -7.57 -8.02
CA ARG A 126 8.58 -7.59 -6.81
C ARG A 126 8.29 -8.76 -5.86
N THR A 127 7.53 -9.77 -6.32
CA THR A 127 6.85 -10.86 -5.57
C THR A 127 7.56 -11.46 -4.36
N ASP A 128 8.79 -11.94 -4.48
CA ASP A 128 9.41 -12.67 -3.36
C ASP A 128 9.75 -11.77 -2.17
N ALA A 129 10.18 -10.55 -2.44
CA ALA A 129 10.53 -9.57 -1.42
C ALA A 129 9.30 -8.97 -0.76
N ILE A 130 8.25 -8.71 -1.54
CA ILE A 130 7.06 -7.99 -1.08
C ILE A 130 6.19 -8.84 -0.15
N LEU A 131 6.16 -10.16 -0.37
CA LEU A 131 5.35 -11.11 0.39
C LEU A 131 5.98 -11.54 1.72
N ARG A 132 7.30 -11.38 1.87
CA ARG A 132 8.02 -11.68 3.11
C ARG A 132 8.10 -10.48 4.06
N HIS A 133 7.58 -9.34 3.64
CA HIS A 133 7.63 -8.10 4.38
C HIS A 133 6.49 -8.02 5.42
N HIS A 134 6.76 -7.49 6.61
CA HIS A 134 5.76 -7.28 7.67
C HIS A 134 4.65 -6.27 7.33
N TYR A 135 4.70 -5.66 6.15
CA TYR A 135 3.65 -4.78 5.63
C TYR A 135 2.78 -5.43 4.54
N THR A 136 2.95 -6.74 4.28
CA THR A 136 2.25 -7.49 3.21
C THR A 136 0.71 -7.39 3.28
N GLY A 137 0.16 -7.15 4.48
CA GLY A 137 -1.28 -7.07 4.72
C GLY A 137 -2.04 -6.11 3.79
N LYS A 138 -1.51 -4.91 3.56
CA LYS A 138 -2.16 -3.90 2.69
C LYS A 138 -2.17 -4.30 1.21
N ILE A 139 -1.17 -5.07 0.79
CA ILE A 139 -1.04 -5.55 -0.59
C ILE A 139 -1.99 -6.72 -0.81
N GLY A 140 -2.02 -7.68 0.14
CA GLY A 140 -3.00 -8.75 0.12
C GLY A 140 -4.44 -8.23 0.04
N TRP A 141 -4.73 -7.08 0.65
CA TRP A 141 -6.07 -6.52 0.67
C TRP A 141 -6.49 -5.99 -0.70
N GLY A 142 -5.63 -5.20 -1.33
CA GLY A 142 -5.89 -4.73 -2.69
C GLY A 142 -5.93 -5.88 -3.70
N MET A 143 -5.10 -6.91 -3.54
CA MET A 143 -5.14 -8.11 -4.38
C MET A 143 -6.45 -8.90 -4.21
N ALA A 144 -6.96 -9.04 -2.98
CA ALA A 144 -8.26 -9.66 -2.75
C ALA A 144 -9.39 -8.87 -3.43
N LYS A 145 -9.36 -7.53 -3.36
CA LYS A 145 -10.32 -6.67 -4.08
C LYS A 145 -10.22 -6.85 -5.59
N LEU A 146 -9.01 -6.84 -6.14
CA LEU A 146 -8.82 -7.04 -7.58
C LEU A 146 -9.27 -8.43 -8.03
N TYR A 147 -9.04 -9.47 -7.24
CA TYR A 147 -9.60 -10.80 -7.55
C TYR A 147 -11.12 -10.75 -7.64
N ARG A 148 -11.79 -10.09 -6.69
CA ARG A 148 -13.25 -9.96 -6.72
C ARG A 148 -13.75 -9.24 -7.99
N LEU A 149 -13.06 -8.18 -8.39
CA LEU A 149 -13.40 -7.36 -9.55
C LEU A 149 -13.10 -8.04 -10.90
N THR A 150 -12.01 -8.82 -10.97
CA THR A 150 -11.47 -9.32 -12.25
C THR A 150 -11.51 -10.83 -12.43
N ARG A 151 -11.70 -11.57 -11.32
CA ARG A 151 -11.63 -13.03 -11.22
C ARG A 151 -10.33 -13.66 -11.71
N ARG A 152 -9.27 -12.86 -11.83
CA ARG A 152 -7.93 -13.30 -12.22
C ARG A 152 -7.23 -14.09 -11.10
N PRO A 153 -6.88 -15.36 -11.30
CA PRO A 153 -6.38 -16.25 -10.23
C PRO A 153 -5.06 -15.79 -9.61
N GLU A 154 -4.22 -15.06 -10.34
CA GLU A 154 -2.96 -14.50 -9.85
C GLU A 154 -3.17 -13.53 -8.68
N HIS A 155 -4.22 -12.69 -8.72
CA HIS A 155 -4.54 -11.78 -7.62
C HIS A 155 -4.97 -12.55 -6.36
N ARG A 156 -5.75 -13.62 -6.54
CA ARG A 156 -6.14 -14.50 -5.44
C ARG A 156 -4.92 -15.16 -4.81
N ALA A 157 -4.01 -15.70 -5.62
CA ALA A 157 -2.81 -16.37 -5.13
C ALA A 157 -1.94 -15.42 -4.29
N VAL A 158 -1.79 -14.15 -4.69
CA VAL A 158 -1.03 -13.16 -3.91
C VAL A 158 -1.75 -12.80 -2.60
N ALA A 159 -3.09 -12.65 -2.63
CA ALA A 159 -3.87 -12.39 -1.43
C ALA A 159 -3.80 -13.54 -0.40
N GLU A 160 -3.91 -14.79 -0.87
CA GLU A 160 -3.78 -16.00 -0.04
C GLU A 160 -2.37 -16.11 0.57
N GLN A 161 -1.32 -15.84 -0.21
CA GLN A 161 0.06 -15.83 0.29
C GLN A 161 0.28 -14.76 1.38
N ALA A 162 -0.31 -13.57 1.21
CA ALA A 162 -0.25 -12.53 2.24
C ALA A 162 -0.96 -13.00 3.53
N ALA A 163 -2.15 -13.59 3.42
CA ALA A 163 -2.89 -14.13 4.56
C ALA A 163 -2.11 -15.23 5.28
N GLU A 164 -1.53 -16.18 4.53
CA GLU A 164 -0.71 -17.27 5.06
C GLU A 164 0.53 -16.73 5.78
N HIS A 165 1.20 -15.71 5.22
CA HIS A 165 2.33 -15.07 5.87
C HIS A 165 1.93 -14.46 7.22
N LEU A 166 0.80 -13.75 7.29
CA LEU A 166 0.32 -13.20 8.56
C LEU A 166 0.02 -14.31 9.57
N LEU A 167 -0.69 -15.36 9.18
CA LEU A 167 -0.99 -16.49 10.07
C LEU A 167 0.27 -17.19 10.59
N ARG A 168 1.24 -17.44 9.70
CA ARG A 168 2.50 -18.11 10.04
C ARG A 168 3.40 -17.29 10.97
N THR A 169 3.34 -15.97 10.89
CA THR A 169 4.15 -15.06 11.71
C THR A 169 3.48 -14.65 13.02
N GLN A 170 2.26 -15.12 13.26
CA GLN A 170 1.56 -14.90 14.51
C GLN A 170 2.28 -15.64 15.65
N LEU A 171 2.55 -14.93 16.74
CA LEU A 171 3.08 -15.53 17.96
C LEU A 171 2.02 -16.43 18.61
N SER A 172 2.44 -17.35 19.47
CA SER A 172 1.53 -18.23 20.23
C SER A 172 0.54 -17.45 21.12
N SER A 173 0.87 -16.20 21.48
CA SER A 173 -0.01 -15.28 22.19
C SER A 173 -1.12 -14.67 21.33
N GLY A 174 -1.09 -14.91 20.01
CA GLY A 174 -1.97 -14.26 19.03
C GLY A 174 -1.48 -12.90 18.55
N ALA A 175 -0.35 -12.40 19.08
CA ALA A 175 0.23 -11.11 18.71
C ALA A 175 1.18 -11.19 17.51
N TRP A 176 1.55 -10.04 16.97
CA TRP A 176 2.59 -9.89 15.95
C TRP A 176 3.66 -8.89 16.36
N TRP A 177 4.86 -9.08 15.82
CA TRP A 177 5.99 -8.19 16.04
C TRP A 177 6.69 -7.83 14.72
N ILE A 178 7.52 -6.78 14.75
CA ILE A 178 8.16 -6.22 13.56
C ILE A 178 9.65 -6.60 13.54
N PRO A 179 10.04 -7.67 12.83
CA PRO A 179 11.41 -8.18 12.84
C PRO A 179 12.43 -7.26 12.16
N THR A 180 11.98 -6.23 11.42
CA THR A 180 12.88 -5.24 10.82
C THR A 180 13.21 -4.07 11.76
N LEU A 181 12.48 -3.92 12.86
CA LEU A 181 12.65 -2.82 13.81
C LEU A 181 13.16 -3.27 15.18
N TYR A 182 12.91 -4.55 15.53
CA TYR A 182 13.27 -5.13 16.81
C TYR A 182 14.04 -6.42 16.57
N SER A 183 14.95 -6.79 17.48
CA SER A 183 15.75 -8.01 17.35
C SER A 183 15.02 -9.22 17.93
N ALA A 184 14.12 -8.99 18.89
CA ALA A 184 13.28 -10.01 19.51
C ALA A 184 11.87 -9.46 19.82
N PRO A 185 10.84 -10.32 19.90
CA PRO A 185 9.48 -9.91 20.24
C PRO A 185 9.36 -9.14 21.56
N GLU A 186 10.20 -9.48 22.55
CA GLU A 186 10.19 -8.90 23.89
C GLU A 186 10.71 -7.45 23.91
N GLU A 187 11.50 -7.07 22.91
CA GLU A 187 12.04 -5.71 22.75
C GLU A 187 10.99 -4.75 22.17
N GLN A 188 9.94 -5.26 21.52
CA GLN A 188 8.90 -4.43 20.93
C GLN A 188 8.05 -3.78 22.03
N PRO A 189 7.92 -2.43 22.05
CA PRO A 189 7.07 -1.75 23.01
C PRO A 189 5.63 -2.28 22.97
N ARG A 190 4.99 -2.37 24.14
CA ARG A 190 3.61 -2.90 24.26
C ARG A 190 2.62 -2.16 23.38
N ALA A 191 2.73 -0.84 23.28
CA ALA A 191 1.88 -0.03 22.40
C ALA A 191 2.02 -0.45 20.93
N VAL A 192 3.26 -0.64 20.46
CA VAL A 192 3.54 -1.11 19.09
C VAL A 192 3.00 -2.52 18.86
N THR A 193 3.09 -3.39 19.87
CA THR A 193 2.52 -4.75 19.82
C THR A 193 1.00 -4.73 19.68
N LEU A 194 0.31 -3.87 20.44
CA LEU A 194 -1.13 -3.70 20.33
C LEU A 194 -1.52 -3.18 18.94
N ASP A 195 -0.86 -2.12 18.46
CA ASP A 195 -1.15 -1.54 17.15
C ASP A 195 -0.89 -2.53 16.02
N ARG A 196 0.24 -3.22 16.05
CA ARG A 196 0.60 -4.24 15.05
C ARG A 196 -0.40 -5.40 15.03
N THR A 197 -0.81 -5.85 16.22
CA THR A 197 -1.77 -6.95 16.36
C THR A 197 -3.15 -6.55 15.85
N ALA A 198 -3.63 -5.35 16.22
CA ALA A 198 -4.88 -4.81 15.71
C ALA A 198 -4.85 -4.66 14.18
N GLU A 199 -3.75 -4.13 13.64
CA GLU A 199 -3.55 -3.98 12.20
C GLU A 199 -3.59 -5.34 11.47
N HIS A 200 -2.89 -6.36 11.95
CA HIS A 200 -2.84 -7.67 11.29
C HIS A 200 -4.16 -8.45 11.41
N ALA A 201 -4.83 -8.35 12.56
CA ALA A 201 -6.19 -8.88 12.73
C ALA A 201 -7.19 -8.22 11.77
N LEU A 202 -7.08 -6.90 11.58
CA LEU A 202 -7.88 -6.16 10.60
C LEU A 202 -7.64 -6.68 9.18
N TRP A 203 -6.40 -6.90 8.77
CA TRP A 203 -6.11 -7.41 7.42
C TRP A 203 -6.68 -8.81 7.19
N LEU A 204 -6.51 -9.73 8.15
CA LEU A 204 -7.08 -11.07 8.06
C LEU A 204 -8.61 -11.04 7.95
N ARG A 205 -9.27 -10.15 8.70
CA ARG A 205 -10.71 -9.92 8.57
C ARG A 205 -11.08 -9.41 7.19
N LEU A 206 -10.41 -8.36 6.71
CA LEU A 206 -10.70 -7.75 5.41
C LEU A 206 -10.46 -8.74 4.25
N PHE A 207 -9.46 -9.62 4.36
CA PHE A 207 -9.27 -10.71 3.40
C PHE A 207 -10.46 -11.65 3.38
N SER A 208 -10.87 -12.14 4.56
CA SER A 208 -11.99 -13.08 4.68
C SER A 208 -13.28 -12.47 4.13
N ASP A 209 -13.59 -11.23 4.51
CA ASP A 209 -14.80 -10.53 4.08
C ASP A 209 -14.79 -10.28 2.56
N THR A 210 -13.66 -9.85 2.00
CA THR A 210 -13.54 -9.56 0.56
C THR A 210 -13.64 -10.83 -0.28
N MET A 211 -13.05 -11.94 0.16
CA MET A 211 -13.06 -13.20 -0.55
C MET A 211 -14.42 -13.90 -0.49
N ARG A 212 -15.15 -13.79 0.64
CA ARG A 212 -16.48 -14.39 0.83
C ARG A 212 -17.59 -13.65 0.08
N ALA A 213 -17.48 -12.34 -0.08
CA ALA A 213 -18.49 -11.54 -0.77
C ALA A 213 -18.58 -11.79 -2.29
N GLY A 214 -17.78 -12.73 -2.82
CA GLY A 214 -17.73 -13.10 -4.23
C GLY A 214 -18.19 -14.53 -4.55
N ASP A 215 -18.61 -15.30 -3.55
CA ASP A 215 -19.26 -16.62 -3.64
C ASP A 215 -20.77 -16.48 -3.42
#